data_AF-A0A800BPB3-F1
#
_entry.id   AF-A0A800BPB3-F1
#
_cell.length_a   1.000
_cell.length_b   1.000
_cell.length_c   1.000
_cell.angle_alpha   90.00
_cell.angle_beta   90.00
_cell.angle_gamma   90.00
#
_symmetry.space_group_name_H-M   'P 1'
#
loop_
_entity.id
_entity.type
_entity.pdbx_description
1 polymer ?
#
loop_
_entity_poly.entity_id
_entity_poly.type
_entity_poly.pdbx_seq_one_letter_code
_entity_poly.pdbx_strand_id
1 'polypeptide(L)' 'IMNPITGTVAVGKSPRTIGMDPEARKIYVVNRGSNNISVIDKTTKREEQVIPVSERPYGIAVFPY' A
#
# COMPACT_ATOMS: atom_id res chain seq x y z
N ILE A 1 -15.31 -6.31 21.45
CA ILE A 1 -15.27 -7.46 20.50
C ILE A 1 -14.20 -7.11 19.47
N MET A 2 -13.21 -7.99 19.24
CA MET A 2 -12.15 -7.77 18.24
C MET A 2 -12.64 -8.27 16.88
N ASN A 3 -12.46 -7.48 15.83
CA ASN A 3 -12.77 -7.94 14.47
C ASN A 3 -11.70 -8.94 14.02
N PRO A 4 -12.07 -10.11 13.47
CA PRO A 4 -11.11 -11.10 13.01
C PRO A 4 -10.34 -10.60 11.78
N ILE A 5 -9.10 -11.07 11.60
CA ILE A 5 -8.33 -10.85 10.38
C ILE A 5 -9.01 -11.63 9.24
N THR A 6 -9.37 -10.95 8.15
CA THR A 6 -10.12 -11.55 7.03
C THR A 6 -9.26 -11.96 5.83
N GLY A 7 -7.94 -11.76 5.91
CA GLY A 7 -6.99 -12.13 4.86
C GLY A 7 -5.69 -11.33 4.94
N THR A 8 -4.77 -11.64 4.02
CA THR A 8 -3.51 -10.94 3.84
C THR A 8 -3.29 -10.62 2.36
N VAL A 9 -2.58 -9.53 2.08
CA VAL A 9 -2.18 -9.14 0.72
C VAL A 9 -0.65 -9.09 0.72
N ALA A 10 -0.03 -9.81 -0.21
CA ALA A 10 1.42 -9.75 -0.39
C ALA A 10 1.83 -8.40 -0.97
N VAL A 11 2.93 -7.85 -0.47
CA VAL A 11 3.53 -6.58 -0.90
C VAL A 11 5.06 -6.72 -0.92
N GLY A 12 5.77 -5.63 -1.20
CA GLY A 12 7.23 -5.57 -1.12
C GLY A 12 7.81 -5.75 0.29
N LYS A 13 9.13 -5.63 0.39
CA LYS A 13 9.90 -5.90 1.61
C LYS A 13 9.93 -4.69 2.54
N SER A 14 9.88 -4.95 3.85
CA SER A 14 9.95 -3.93 4.91
C SER A 14 8.95 -2.77 4.70
N PRO A 15 7.63 -3.05 4.69
CA PRO A 15 6.62 -2.01 4.57
C PRO A 15 6.72 -1.03 5.74
N ARG A 16 6.58 0.28 5.46
CA ARG A 16 6.78 1.34 6.45
C ARG A 16 5.55 2.19 6.70
N THR A 17 4.76 2.48 5.68
CA THR A 17 3.57 3.33 5.77
C THR A 17 2.54 2.89 4.75
N ILE A 18 1.28 3.18 5.07
CA ILE A 18 0.11 2.96 4.24
C ILE A 18 -0.58 4.29 3.97
N GLY A 19 -1.03 4.52 2.74
CA GLY A 19 -1.93 5.60 2.35
C GLY A 19 -3.16 5.03 1.66
N MET A 20 -4.28 5.72 1.72
CA MET A 20 -5.52 5.34 1.02
C MET A 20 -5.95 6.51 0.15
N ASP A 21 -6.48 6.23 -1.04
CA ASP A 21 -7.08 7.27 -1.87
C ASP A 21 -8.37 7.82 -1.21
N PRO A 22 -8.77 9.06 -1.55
CA PRO A 22 -9.97 9.69 -0.97
C PRO A 22 -11.27 8.90 -1.21
N GLU A 23 -11.34 8.13 -2.30
CA GLU A 23 -12.49 7.28 -2.63
C GLU A 23 -12.41 5.88 -2.00
N ALA A 24 -11.35 5.59 -1.23
CA ALA A 24 -11.11 4.32 -0.56
C ALA A 24 -11.18 3.09 -1.50
N ARG A 25 -10.72 3.23 -2.75
CA ARG A 25 -10.60 2.13 -3.73
C ARG A 25 -9.21 1.54 -3.77
N LYS A 26 -8.18 2.37 -3.52
CA LYS A 26 -6.77 2.02 -3.62
C LYS A 26 -6.04 2.23 -2.30
N ILE A 27 -5.23 1.25 -1.94
CA ILE A 27 -4.33 1.30 -0.80
C ILE A 27 -2.90 1.31 -1.33
N TYR A 28 -2.11 2.26 -0.88
CA TYR A 28 -0.71 2.43 -1.26
C TYR A 28 0.17 2.00 -0.09
N VAL A 29 1.04 1.03 -0.29
CA VAL A 29 1.98 0.57 0.73
C VAL A 29 3.40 0.94 0.33
N VAL A 30 4.06 1.74 1.17
CA VAL A 30 5.45 2.14 0.97
C VAL A 30 6.37 1.01 1.44
N ASN A 31 7.10 0.39 0.52
CA ASN A 31 7.99 -0.73 0.81
C ASN A 31 9.45 -0.27 0.83
N ARG A 32 9.94 0.06 2.03
CA ARG A 32 11.29 0.61 2.22
C ARG A 32 12.39 -0.33 1.75
N GLY A 33 12.22 -1.63 1.95
CA GLY A 33 13.22 -2.65 1.60
C GLY A 33 13.21 -3.03 0.12
N SER A 34 12.14 -2.68 -0.61
CA SER A 34 12.01 -2.94 -2.05
C SER A 34 12.18 -1.70 -2.92
N ASN A 35 12.33 -0.51 -2.32
CA ASN A 35 12.41 0.78 -3.03
C ASN A 35 11.22 0.99 -3.99
N ASN A 36 10.01 0.62 -3.55
CA ASN A 36 8.79 0.74 -4.36
C ASN A 36 7.56 1.04 -3.50
N ILE A 37 6.45 1.35 -4.17
CA ILE A 37 5.11 1.45 -3.59
C ILE A 37 4.24 0.36 -4.23
N SER A 38 3.62 -0.48 -3.40
CA SER A 38 2.55 -1.39 -3.84
C SER A 38 1.23 -0.63 -3.92
N VAL A 39 0.51 -0.75 -5.02
CA VAL A 39 -0.88 -0.27 -5.15
C VAL A 39 -1.80 -1.49 -5.07
N ILE A 40 -2.68 -1.48 -4.09
CA ILE A 40 -3.60 -2.57 -3.78
C ILE A 40 -5.01 -2.10 -4.11
N ASP A 41 -5.74 -2.88 -4.90
CA ASP A 41 -7.18 -2.72 -5.06
C ASP A 41 -7.90 -3.29 -3.83
N LYS A 42 -8.71 -2.46 -3.15
CA LYS A 42 -9.38 -2.81 -1.89
C LYS A 42 -10.43 -3.91 -2.08
N THR A 43 -11.09 -3.94 -3.23
CA THR A 43 -12.22 -4.83 -3.52
C THR A 43 -11.74 -6.25 -3.77
N THR A 44 -10.77 -6.38 -4.65
CA THR A 44 -10.16 -7.66 -5.06
C THR A 44 -9.12 -8.15 -4.07
N LYS A 45 -8.60 -7.27 -3.21
CA LYS A 45 -7.54 -7.53 -2.22
C LYS A 45 -6.26 -8.04 -2.89
N ARG A 46 -5.84 -7.39 -3.98
CA ARG A 46 -4.65 -7.75 -4.76
C ARG A 46 -3.79 -6.54 -5.04
N GLU A 47 -2.48 -6.76 -5.10
CA GLU A 47 -1.53 -5.79 -5.66
C GLU A 47 -1.77 -5.70 -7.18
N GLU A 48 -2.26 -4.56 -7.65
CA GLU A 48 -2.56 -4.31 -9.05
C GLU A 48 -1.40 -3.61 -9.78
N GLN A 49 -0.55 -2.92 -9.02
CA GLN A 49 0.56 -2.16 -9.58
C GLN A 49 1.71 -2.03 -8.58
N VAL A 50 2.93 -2.00 -9.11
CA VAL A 50 4.15 -1.67 -8.38
C VAL A 50 4.75 -0.41 -8.98
N ILE A 51 4.91 0.63 -8.17
CA ILE A 51 5.51 1.90 -8.57
C ILE A 51 6.94 1.93 -8.01
N PRO A 52 7.98 1.81 -8.86
CA PRO A 52 9.36 1.99 -8.39
C PRO A 52 9.58 3.43 -7.93
N VAL A 53 10.36 3.60 -6.87
CA VAL A 53 10.79 4.90 -6.36
C VAL A 53 12.29 4.89 -6.12
N SER A 54 12.84 6.01 -5.61
CA SER A 54 14.23 6.06 -5.15
C SER A 54 14.42 5.22 -3.87
N GLU A 55 15.58 5.36 -3.24
CA GLU A 55 15.97 4.49 -2.14
C GLU A 55 15.21 4.76 -0.84
N ARG A 56 14.84 3.67 -0.16
CA ARG A 56 14.38 3.63 1.22
C ARG A 56 13.24 4.64 1.51
N PRO A 57 12.12 4.58 0.77
CA PRO A 57 10.99 5.46 1.03
C PRO A 57 10.40 5.22 2.42
N TYR A 58 9.85 6.27 3.02
CA TYR A 58 9.31 6.24 4.39
C TYR A 58 7.83 6.57 4.47
N GLY A 59 7.40 7.68 3.87
CA GLY A 59 6.04 8.19 3.98
C GLY A 59 5.40 8.42 2.63
N ILE A 60 4.08 8.58 2.64
CA ILE A 60 3.27 8.94 1.48
C ILE A 60 2.13 9.85 1.95
N ALA A 61 1.80 10.85 1.13
CA ALA A 61 0.59 11.64 1.25
C ALA A 61 -0.23 11.42 -0.02
N VAL A 62 -1.53 11.19 0.15
CA VAL A 62 -2.46 10.96 -0.96
C VAL A 62 -3.50 12.08 -0.91
N PHE A 63 -3.64 12.83 -2.00
CA PHE A 63 -4.51 13.99 -2.09
C PHE A 63 -5.63 13.72 -3.10
N PRO A 64 -6.85 14.26 -2.87
CA PRO A 64 -7.82 14.42 -3.95
C PRO A 64 -7.29 15.42 -4.98
N TYR A 65 -7.67 15.23 -6.24
CA TYR A 65 -7.60 16.32 -7.22
C TYR A 65 -8.73 17.31 -6.94
#